data_AF-A0AA96LTD5-F1
#
_entry.id   AF-A0AA96LTD5-F1
#
_cell.length_a   1.000
_cell.length_b   1.000
_cell.length_c   1.000
_cell.angle_alpha   90.00
_cell.angle_beta   90.00
_cell.angle_gamma   90.00
#
_symmetry.space_group_name_H-M   'P 1'
#
loop_
_entity.id
_entity.type
_entity.pdbx_description
1 polymer ?
#
loop_
_entity_poly.entity_id
_entity_poly.type
_entity_poly.pdbx_seq_one_letter_code
_entity_poly.pdbx_strand_id
1 'polypeptide(L)'
;MNLVNNVEWMYDGKFLDSRSGLDTEVVENISEAFLHLLIKNNGQSTIQKLCQQADKQFGLEEGSCMFILKHQLANKRWHTDMMNQQIRMSKPLIITGGDK
;
A
#
# COMPACT_ATOMS: atom_id res chain seq x y z
N MET A 1 9.20 -15.45 -11.59
CA MET A 1 10.18 -14.44 -11.10
C MET A 1 9.41 -13.47 -10.21
N ASN A 2 9.82 -13.26 -8.95
CA ASN A 2 9.04 -12.45 -8.00
C ASN A 2 8.80 -11.02 -8.48
N LEU A 3 9.82 -10.40 -9.10
CA LEU A 3 9.75 -9.05 -9.64
C LEU A 3 8.56 -8.86 -10.61
N VAL A 4 8.41 -9.75 -11.60
CA VAL A 4 7.32 -9.67 -12.59
C VAL A 4 5.96 -9.75 -11.92
N ASN A 5 5.76 -10.75 -11.06
CA ASN A 5 4.50 -10.94 -10.34
C ASN A 5 4.17 -9.75 -9.42
N ASN A 6 5.18 -9.14 -8.80
CA ASN A 6 4.99 -7.99 -7.93
C ASN A 6 4.65 -6.72 -8.73
N VAL A 7 5.28 -6.52 -9.90
CA VAL A 7 4.94 -5.43 -10.81
C VAL A 7 3.50 -5.58 -11.31
N GLU A 8 3.10 -6.77 -11.73
CA GLU A 8 1.72 -7.07 -12.13
C GLU A 8 0.73 -6.78 -10.99
N TRP A 9 1.08 -7.15 -9.75
CA TRP A 9 0.22 -6.90 -8.59
C TRP A 9 0.00 -5.41 -8.30
N MET A 10 0.96 -4.54 -8.60
CA MET A 10 0.87 -3.08 -8.38
C MET A 10 0.37 -2.30 -9.61
N TYR A 11 0.22 -2.96 -10.75
CA TYR A 11 -0.02 -2.31 -12.04
C TYR A 11 -1.26 -1.41 -12.03
N ASP A 12 -2.34 -1.88 -11.43
CA ASP A 12 -3.60 -1.15 -11.26
C ASP A 12 -3.45 0.10 -10.37
N GLY A 13 -2.48 0.13 -9.45
CA GLY A 13 -2.21 1.29 -8.61
C GLY A 13 -1.48 2.43 -9.32
N LYS A 14 -0.97 2.25 -10.55
CA LYS A 14 -0.10 3.26 -11.18
C LYS A 14 -0.78 4.61 -11.35
N PHE A 15 -2.05 4.62 -11.74
CA PHE A 15 -2.84 5.82 -12.00
C PHE A 15 -3.95 5.94 -10.97
N LEU A 16 -4.02 7.08 -10.29
CA LEU A 16 -4.99 7.32 -9.22
C LEU A 16 -6.43 7.31 -9.75
N ASP A 17 -6.63 7.89 -10.94
CA ASP A 17 -7.91 7.96 -11.66
C ASP A 17 -8.54 6.59 -11.97
N SER A 18 -7.79 5.49 -11.78
CA SER A 18 -8.32 4.13 -11.92
C SER A 18 -9.28 3.72 -10.79
N ARG A 19 -9.34 4.49 -9.69
CA ARG A 19 -10.24 4.23 -8.57
C ARG A 19 -11.08 5.46 -8.21
N SER A 20 -12.38 5.36 -8.43
CA SER A 20 -13.35 6.37 -7.98
C SER A 20 -13.34 6.51 -6.46
N GLY A 21 -13.45 7.74 -5.97
CA GLY A 21 -13.52 8.04 -4.52
C GLY A 21 -12.17 8.24 -3.84
N LEU A 22 -11.06 8.06 -4.58
CA LEU A 22 -9.73 8.48 -4.14
C LEU A 22 -9.20 9.53 -5.12
N ASP A 23 -8.93 10.72 -4.62
CA ASP A 23 -8.21 11.76 -5.34
C ASP A 23 -6.85 12.03 -4.68
N THR A 24 -6.05 12.88 -5.32
CA THR A 24 -4.70 13.19 -4.88
C THR A 24 -4.69 13.74 -3.45
N GLU A 25 -5.65 14.59 -3.11
CA GLU A 25 -5.74 15.22 -1.79
C GLU A 25 -6.01 14.18 -0.70
N VAL A 26 -6.95 13.26 -0.92
CA VAL A 26 -7.23 12.15 -0.01
C VAL A 26 -6.00 11.26 0.18
N VAL A 27 -5.32 10.91 -0.91
CA VAL A 27 -4.11 10.08 -0.84
C VAL A 27 -3.03 10.79 -0.04
N GLU A 28 -2.73 12.05 -0.32
CA GLU A 28 -1.69 12.81 0.37
C GLU A 28 -1.97 12.95 1.87
N ASN A 29 -3.21 13.29 2.24
CA ASN A 29 -3.62 13.46 3.64
C ASN A 29 -3.51 12.17 4.47
N ILE A 30 -3.68 11.00 3.86
CA ILE A 30 -3.72 9.71 4.58
C ILE A 30 -2.36 9.00 4.56
N SER A 31 -1.55 9.27 3.54
CA SER A 31 -0.36 8.47 3.26
C SER A 31 0.66 8.47 4.39
N GLU A 32 0.92 9.61 5.03
CA GLU A 32 1.90 9.67 6.13
C GLU A 32 1.43 8.83 7.33
N ALA A 33 0.19 9.03 7.78
CA ALA A 33 -0.38 8.28 8.90
C ALA A 33 -0.44 6.77 8.60
N PHE A 34 -0.80 6.40 7.37
CA PHE A 34 -0.87 5.00 6.96
C PHE A 34 0.52 4.36 6.86
N LEU A 35 1.51 5.09 6.34
CA LEU A 35 2.90 4.65 6.29
C LEU A 35 3.46 4.39 7.70
N HIS A 36 3.22 5.30 8.66
CA HIS A 36 3.64 5.10 10.05
C HIS A 36 3.00 3.85 10.66
N LEU A 37 1.74 3.57 10.34
CA LEU A 37 1.05 2.36 10.78
C LEU A 37 1.70 1.09 10.17
N LEU A 38 2.05 1.12 8.89
CA LEU A 38 2.76 0.03 8.20
C LEU A 38 4.14 -0.25 8.82
N ILE A 39 4.94 0.80 9.02
CA ILE A 39 6.29 0.71 9.60
C ILE A 39 6.21 0.19 11.04
N LYS A 40 5.30 0.74 11.86
CA LYS A 40 5.11 0.33 13.25
C LYS A 40 4.66 -1.12 13.37
N ASN A 41 3.82 -1.61 12.45
CA ASN A 41 3.41 -3.02 12.43
C ASN A 41 4.60 -3.97 12.14
N ASN A 42 5.62 -3.50 11.41
CA ASN A 42 6.86 -4.22 11.13
C ASN A 42 6.65 -5.68 10.67
N GLY A 43 5.66 -5.91 9.80
CA GLY A 43 5.35 -7.23 9.27
C GLY A 43 4.77 -8.23 10.27
N GLN A 44 4.23 -7.78 11.41
CA GLN A 44 3.57 -8.67 12.38
C GLN A 44 2.20 -9.17 11.90
N SER A 45 1.55 -8.42 11.01
CA SER A 45 0.23 -8.74 10.45
C SER A 45 0.28 -8.93 8.94
N THR A 46 -0.67 -9.67 8.39
CA THR A 46 -0.86 -9.74 6.93
C THR A 46 -1.25 -8.37 6.39
N ILE A 47 -0.75 -8.02 5.20
CA ILE A 47 -1.03 -6.70 4.63
C ILE A 47 -2.53 -6.45 4.40
N GLN A 48 -3.30 -7.49 4.05
CA GLN A 48 -4.76 -7.39 3.91
C GLN A 48 -5.45 -6.92 5.20
N LYS A 49 -5.19 -7.59 6.33
CA LYS A 49 -5.78 -7.23 7.62
C LYS A 49 -5.43 -5.79 8.01
N LEU A 50 -4.18 -5.40 7.75
CA LEU A 50 -3.69 -4.08 8.11
C LEU A 50 -4.36 -2.98 7.26
N CYS A 51 -4.49 -3.20 5.95
CA CYS A 51 -5.24 -2.31 5.07
C CYS A 51 -6.72 -2.21 5.47
N GLN A 52 -7.38 -3.33 5.77
CA GLN A 52 -8.80 -3.32 6.19
C GLN A 52 -9.02 -2.59 7.52
N GLN A 53 -8.06 -2.68 8.45
CA GLN A 53 -8.10 -1.91 9.70
C GLN A 53 -7.90 -0.42 9.44
N ALA A 54 -6.94 -0.08 8.58
CA ALA A 54 -6.66 1.29 8.18
C ALA A 54 -7.85 1.92 7.45
N ASP A 55 -8.51 1.19 6.53
CA ASP A 55 -9.74 1.65 5.85
C ASP A 55 -10.78 2.12 6.87
N LYS A 56 -11.05 1.29 7.88
CA LYS A 56 -11.99 1.62 8.97
C LYS A 56 -11.52 2.79 9.82
N GLN A 57 -10.23 2.84 10.13
CA GLN A 57 -9.66 3.91 10.95
C GLN A 57 -9.72 5.28 10.27
N PHE A 58 -9.54 5.32 8.95
CA PHE A 58 -9.56 6.55 8.16
C PHE A 58 -10.94 6.88 7.59
N GLY A 59 -11.96 6.04 7.82
CA GLY A 59 -13.31 6.26 7.30
C GLY A 59 -13.40 6.10 5.78
N LEU A 60 -12.53 5.26 5.18
CA LEU A 60 -12.51 4.98 3.75
C LEU A 60 -13.35 3.75 3.38
N GLU A 61 -13.70 3.64 2.11
CA GLU A 61 -14.27 2.42 1.53
C GLU A 61 -13.29 1.24 1.65
N GLU A 62 -13.80 0.02 1.82
CA GLU A 62 -12.97 -1.18 1.90
C GLU A 62 -12.05 -1.34 0.68
N GLY A 63 -10.77 -1.58 0.94
CA GLY A 63 -9.73 -1.75 -0.07
C GLY A 63 -9.08 -0.44 -0.53
N SER A 64 -9.46 0.72 0.01
CA SER A 64 -8.85 2.01 -0.32
C SER A 64 -7.39 2.07 0.09
N CYS A 65 -7.05 1.69 1.31
CA CYS A 65 -5.68 1.62 1.80
C CYS A 65 -4.84 0.58 1.04
N MET A 66 -5.44 -0.52 0.57
CA MET A 66 -4.74 -1.46 -0.31
C MET A 66 -4.38 -0.80 -1.65
N PHE A 67 -5.30 -0.01 -2.20
CA PHE A 67 -5.04 0.73 -3.42
C PHE A 67 -3.98 1.83 -3.21
N ILE A 68 -4.06 2.60 -2.12
CA ILE A 68 -3.06 3.60 -1.74
C ILE A 68 -1.68 2.96 -1.62
N LEU A 69 -1.57 1.81 -0.94
CA LEU A 69 -0.32 1.06 -0.84
C LEU A 69 0.27 0.73 -2.21
N LYS A 70 -0.56 0.16 -3.10
CA LYS A 70 -0.14 -0.14 -4.47
C LYS A 70 0.30 1.11 -5.22
N HIS A 71 -0.45 2.20 -5.10
CA HIS A 71 -0.17 3.46 -5.75
C HIS A 71 1.18 4.04 -5.31
N GLN A 72 1.45 4.02 -4.00
CA GLN A 72 2.69 4.54 -3.44
C GLN A 72 3.91 3.69 -3.83
N LEU A 73 3.76 2.37 -3.90
CA LEU A 73 4.82 1.47 -4.36
C LEU A 73 5.05 1.57 -5.88
N ALA A 74 3.98 1.59 -6.68
CA ALA A 74 4.04 1.73 -8.15
C ALA A 74 4.68 3.06 -8.59
N ASN A 75 4.53 4.10 -7.77
CA ASN A 75 5.13 5.41 -7.99
C ASN A 75 6.45 5.62 -7.24
N LYS A 76 7.01 4.56 -6.63
CA LYS A 76 8.31 4.55 -5.93
C LYS A 76 8.42 5.57 -4.79
N ARG A 77 7.28 5.99 -4.24
CA ARG A 77 7.23 6.84 -3.04
C ARG A 77 7.48 5.99 -1.79
N TRP A 78 7.00 4.74 -1.79
CA TRP A 78 7.32 3.73 -0.79
C TRP A 78 8.13 2.58 -1.41
N HIS A 79 8.77 1.80 -0.55
CA HIS A 79 9.69 0.73 -0.94
C HIS A 79 9.40 -0.57 -0.19
N THR A 80 9.71 -1.70 -0.83
CA THR A 80 9.65 -3.04 -0.26
C THR A 80 10.63 -3.96 -0.99
N ASP A 81 10.86 -5.18 -0.47
CA ASP A 81 11.70 -6.16 -1.17
C ASP A 81 10.95 -6.76 -2.36
N MET A 82 11.34 -6.32 -3.56
CA MET A 82 10.75 -6.74 -4.82
C MET A 82 11.39 -8.01 -5.41
N MET A 83 12.55 -8.43 -4.91
CA MET A 83 13.38 -9.48 -5.52
C MET A 83 13.22 -10.81 -4.77
N ASN A 84 13.34 -10.76 -3.45
CA ASN A 84 13.36 -11.98 -2.62
C ASN A 84 11.99 -12.35 -2.07
N GLN A 85 11.04 -11.41 -2.04
CA GLN A 85 9.69 -11.63 -1.54
C GLN A 85 8.64 -11.40 -2.62
N GLN A 86 7.73 -12.36 -2.79
CA GLN A 86 6.51 -12.14 -3.56
C GLN A 86 5.47 -11.43 -2.68
N ILE A 87 4.90 -10.34 -3.18
CA ILE A 87 3.80 -9.63 -2.54
C ILE A 87 2.55 -10.51 -2.61
N ARG A 88 1.95 -10.78 -1.44
CA ARG A 88 0.70 -11.52 -1.31
C ARG A 88 -0.13 -10.89 -0.20
N MET A 89 -1.41 -10.62 -0.46
CA MET A 89 -2.33 -10.00 0.49
C MET A 89 -2.42 -10.75 1.84
N SER A 90 -2.34 -12.08 1.77
CA SER A 90 -2.38 -13.00 2.92
C SER A 90 -1.05 -13.16 3.66
N LYS A 91 -0.01 -12.40 3.29
CA LYS A 91 1.30 -12.42 3.93
C LYS A 91 1.66 -11.03 4.46
N PRO A 92 2.55 -10.94 5.46
CA PRO A 92 3.11 -9.66 5.85
C PRO A 92 3.92 -9.03 4.73
N LEU A 93 4.02 -7.70 4.75
CA LEU A 93 4.83 -6.93 3.83
C LEU A 93 5.58 -5.86 4.64
N ILE A 94 6.90 -5.83 4.52
CA ILE A 94 7.72 -4.80 5.16
C ILE A 94 7.82 -3.63 4.21
N ILE A 95 7.38 -2.46 4.66
CA ILE A 95 7.43 -1.21 3.91
C ILE A 95 8.50 -0.30 4.52
N THR A 96 9.25 0.37 3.66
CA THR A 96 10.23 1.40 4.03
C THR A 96 10.08 2.62 3.11
N GLY A 97 10.65 3.75 3.51
CA GLY A 97 10.53 5.02 2.76
C GLY A 97 9.44 5.94 3.33
N GLY A 98 8.96 6.86 2.50
CA GLY A 98 8.21 8.07 2.91
C GLY A 98 8.99 9.33 2.59
N ASP A 99 8.29 10.40 2.19
CA ASP A 99 8.93 11.71 2.01
C ASP A 99 9.51 12.20 3.35
N LYS A 100 10.66 12.89 3.26
CA LYS A 100 11.19 13.70 4.36
C LYS A 100 10.50 15.06 4.40
#